data_AF-A0A094FUX9-F1
#
_entry.id   AF-A0A094FUX9-F1
#
_cell.length_a   1.000
_cell.length_b   1.000
_cell.length_c   1.000
_cell.angle_alpha   90.00
_cell.angle_beta   90.00
_cell.angle_gamma   90.00
#
_symmetry.space_group_name_H-M   'P 1'
#
loop_
_entity.id
_entity.type
_entity.pdbx_description
1 polymer ?
#
loop_
_entity_poly.entity_id
_entity_poly.type
_entity_poly.pdbx_seq_one_letter_code
_entity_poly.pdbx_strand_id
1 'polypeptide(L)'
;MEALARFGHHVGHLTFSMPHTESTFLPPLLSPVTGREVNFLYTPHTSLASETERPKYGTHELGDYLTQQYRPIFHAATNVPAFIRALACIPNLRHLSVSCPGQEPCQRYRRSAVDYALISLRIAIESASLTQFEKLSLAVHAAALLYLNPTPSFDHLKLLTNYIRTFSASLEKLAFHWQGQRGPCPLTLNDSSRPSFPSSATKLFAEITSPMPPLPETPPPPPLHFPNLRRLFMRNAWVASEQVSSLVSKHGSSLRTIDFDNVTLTSGSWDEALAPLNDLATKEGIWGARHS
;
A
#
# COMPACT_ATOMS: atom_id res chain seq x y z
N MET A 1 15.26 14.62 -14.37
CA MET A 1 15.70 15.02 -13.01
C MET A 1 15.98 16.51 -12.91
N GLU A 2 16.68 17.11 -13.87
CA GLU A 2 17.04 18.54 -13.85
C GLU A 2 15.82 19.49 -13.80
N ALA A 3 14.74 19.16 -14.51
CA ALA A 3 13.48 19.90 -14.42
C ALA A 3 12.84 19.84 -13.01
N LEU A 4 12.86 18.67 -12.37
CA LEU A 4 12.37 18.50 -10.99
C LEU A 4 13.25 19.25 -9.99
N ALA A 5 14.57 19.29 -10.18
CA ALA A 5 15.44 20.08 -9.32
C ALA A 5 15.12 21.59 -9.40
N ARG A 6 14.72 22.07 -10.57
CA ARG A 6 14.39 23.49 -10.80
C ARG A 6 13.02 23.89 -10.29
N PHE A 7 12.00 23.05 -10.45
CA PHE A 7 10.60 23.42 -10.18
C PHE A 7 9.94 22.59 -9.06
N GLY A 8 10.60 21.54 -8.56
CA GLY A 8 10.01 20.59 -7.62
C GLY A 8 9.63 21.20 -6.27
N HIS A 9 10.29 22.27 -5.83
CA HIS A 9 9.92 23.00 -4.62
C HIS A 9 8.55 23.71 -4.70
N HIS A 10 8.02 23.92 -5.91
CA HIS A 10 6.66 24.44 -6.12
C HIS A 10 5.59 23.32 -6.21
N VAL A 11 6.00 22.06 -6.30
CA VAL A 11 5.08 20.94 -6.49
C VAL A 11 4.49 20.53 -5.13
N GLY A 12 3.23 20.89 -4.90
CA GLY A 12 2.47 20.49 -3.70
C GLY A 12 1.64 19.21 -3.89
N HIS A 13 1.41 18.77 -5.13
CA HIS A 13 0.60 17.60 -5.45
C HIS A 13 1.28 16.75 -6.51
N LEU A 14 1.44 15.46 -6.23
CA LEU A 14 2.02 14.48 -7.14
C LEU A 14 1.05 13.31 -7.33
N THR A 15 0.85 12.91 -8.59
CA THR A 15 0.00 11.79 -8.95
C THR A 15 0.81 10.76 -9.73
N PHE A 16 0.83 9.52 -9.23
CA PHE A 16 1.29 8.36 -9.96
C PHE A 16 0.09 7.63 -10.56
N SER A 17 -0.03 7.67 -11.88
CA SER A 17 -0.98 6.84 -12.64
C SER A 17 -0.21 5.69 -13.29
N MET A 18 -0.50 4.47 -12.85
CA MET A 18 0.22 3.25 -13.24
C MET A 18 -0.79 2.21 -13.74
N PRO A 19 -1.37 2.39 -14.94
CA PRO A 19 -2.36 1.47 -15.49
C PRO A 19 -1.74 0.11 -15.80
N HIS A 20 -2.46 -0.96 -15.48
CA HIS A 20 -2.17 -2.30 -15.99
C HIS A 20 -2.65 -2.39 -17.43
N THR A 21 -1.72 -2.65 -18.32
CA THR A 21 -1.96 -2.89 -19.75
C THR A 21 -1.14 -4.10 -20.17
N GLU A 22 -1.39 -4.64 -21.36
CA GLU A 22 -0.51 -5.66 -21.95
C GLU A 22 0.95 -5.19 -22.01
N SER A 23 1.16 -3.87 -22.06
CA SER A 23 2.50 -3.28 -22.08
C SER A 23 3.24 -3.31 -20.74
N THR A 24 2.52 -3.46 -19.62
CA THR A 24 3.09 -3.44 -18.28
C THR A 24 3.23 -4.83 -17.68
N PHE A 25 2.46 -5.81 -18.16
CA PHE A 25 2.65 -7.20 -17.74
C PHE A 25 3.98 -7.76 -18.24
N LEU A 26 4.66 -8.50 -17.38
CA LEU A 26 5.92 -9.13 -17.70
C LEU A 26 5.65 -10.51 -18.33
N PRO A 27 6.25 -10.82 -19.48
CA PRO A 27 6.25 -12.17 -20.00
C PRO A 27 7.12 -13.08 -19.12
N PRO A 28 6.99 -14.42 -19.23
CA PRO A 28 7.95 -15.34 -18.62
C PRO A 28 9.37 -15.02 -19.09
N LEU A 29 10.33 -15.04 -18.17
CA LEU A 29 11.74 -14.84 -18.49
C LEU A 29 12.33 -16.17 -18.96
N LEU A 30 12.97 -16.18 -20.13
CA LEU A 30 13.54 -17.41 -20.70
C LEU A 30 15.07 -17.35 -20.69
N SER A 31 15.73 -18.48 -20.44
CA SER A 31 17.17 -18.60 -20.68
C SER A 31 17.42 -18.58 -22.20
N PRO A 32 18.26 -17.68 -22.74
CA PRO A 32 18.57 -17.64 -24.16
C PRO A 32 19.34 -18.88 -24.63
N VAL A 33 20.02 -19.58 -23.72
CA VAL A 33 20.79 -20.80 -24.02
C VAL A 33 19.91 -22.05 -23.99
N THR A 34 19.07 -22.19 -22.96
CA THR A 34 18.29 -23.43 -22.75
C THR A 34 16.84 -23.35 -23.21
N GLY A 35 16.32 -22.16 -23.49
CA GLY A 35 14.92 -21.91 -23.82
C GLY A 35 13.93 -22.16 -22.68
N ARG A 36 14.43 -22.52 -21.48
CA ARG A 36 13.59 -22.81 -20.30
C ARG A 36 13.26 -21.53 -19.53
N GLU A 37 12.12 -21.54 -18.85
CA GLU A 37 11.72 -20.46 -17.96
C GLU A 37 12.67 -20.37 -16.76
N VAL A 38 13.05 -19.13 -16.42
CA VAL A 38 13.96 -18.80 -15.31
C VAL A 38 13.27 -17.83 -14.37
N ASN A 39 13.33 -18.14 -13.08
CA ASN A 39 12.85 -17.23 -12.04
C ASN A 39 13.99 -16.32 -11.57
N PHE A 40 13.65 -15.09 -11.17
CA PHE A 40 14.62 -14.16 -10.60
C PHE A 40 14.15 -13.63 -9.24
N LEU A 41 15.12 -13.49 -8.33
CA LEU A 41 14.91 -12.79 -7.08
C LEU A 41 15.27 -11.31 -7.26
N TYR A 42 14.32 -10.43 -6.99
CA TYR A 42 14.55 -8.99 -7.03
C TYR A 42 14.92 -8.48 -5.64
N THR A 43 16.12 -7.92 -5.51
CA THR A 43 16.58 -7.30 -4.27
C THR A 43 16.89 -5.82 -4.56
N PRO A 44 15.98 -4.89 -4.24
CA PRO A 44 16.08 -3.49 -4.65
C PRO A 44 17.36 -2.82 -4.16
N HIS A 45 17.95 -1.97 -4.99
CA HIS A 45 19.07 -1.11 -4.61
C HIS A 45 18.53 0.18 -4.00
N THR A 46 18.71 0.40 -2.70
CA THR A 46 18.16 1.56 -1.99
C THR A 46 19.11 2.76 -1.98
N SER A 47 20.35 2.56 -2.40
CA SER A 47 21.38 3.60 -2.49
C SER A 47 22.34 3.33 -3.67
N LEU A 48 23.08 4.35 -4.10
CA LEU A 48 24.13 4.20 -5.11
C LEU A 48 25.25 3.26 -4.64
N ALA A 49 25.56 3.21 -3.34
CA ALA A 49 26.53 2.27 -2.78
C ALA A 49 26.09 0.81 -2.95
N SER A 50 24.78 0.55 -2.82
CA SER A 50 24.24 -0.81 -2.94
C SER A 50 24.33 -1.38 -4.36
N GLU A 51 24.44 -0.52 -5.39
CA GLU A 51 24.63 -0.96 -6.79
C GLU A 51 26.00 -1.61 -7.01
N THR A 52 27.03 -1.14 -6.32
CA THR A 52 28.41 -1.66 -6.44
C THR A 52 28.69 -2.87 -5.56
N GLU A 53 27.94 -3.06 -4.47
CA GLU A 53 28.18 -4.13 -3.50
C GLU A 53 27.57 -5.47 -3.90
N ARG A 54 26.45 -5.46 -4.64
CA ARG A 54 25.74 -6.70 -5.00
C ARG A 54 24.89 -6.56 -6.27
N PRO A 55 24.68 -7.67 -7.00
CA PRO A 55 23.75 -7.69 -8.13
C PRO A 55 22.30 -7.44 -7.70
N LYS A 56 21.56 -6.71 -8.55
CA LYS A 56 20.14 -6.35 -8.35
C LYS A 56 19.18 -7.54 -8.42
N TYR A 57 19.54 -8.52 -9.26
CA TYR A 57 18.72 -9.66 -9.63
C TYR A 57 19.39 -10.99 -9.27
N GLY A 58 20.19 -11.02 -8.21
CA GLY A 58 20.89 -12.22 -7.74
C GLY A 58 22.21 -12.51 -8.47
N THR A 59 22.23 -12.49 -9.82
CA THR A 59 23.46 -12.64 -10.62
C THR A 59 23.53 -11.60 -11.74
N HIS A 60 24.74 -11.36 -12.26
CA HIS A 60 24.93 -10.46 -13.41
C HIS A 60 24.29 -11.02 -14.69
N GLU A 61 24.45 -12.31 -14.94
CA GLU A 61 23.84 -13.01 -16.08
C GLU A 61 22.31 -12.84 -16.12
N LEU A 62 21.64 -12.97 -14.96
CA LEU A 62 20.20 -12.80 -14.88
C LEU A 62 19.79 -11.34 -15.12
N GLY A 63 20.64 -10.39 -14.72
CA GLY A 63 20.50 -8.98 -15.06
C GLY A 63 20.56 -8.72 -16.57
N ASP A 64 21.45 -9.42 -17.28
CA ASP A 64 21.57 -9.32 -18.74
C ASP A 64 20.32 -9.89 -19.44
N TYR A 65 19.82 -11.03 -18.98
CA TYR A 65 18.58 -11.63 -19.52
C TYR A 65 17.39 -10.67 -19.39
N LEU A 66 17.23 -10.08 -18.21
CA LEU A 66 16.18 -9.10 -17.95
C LEU A 66 16.33 -7.86 -18.85
N THR A 67 17.55 -7.37 -19.02
CA THR A 67 17.83 -6.18 -19.84
C THR A 67 17.55 -6.40 -21.32
N GLN A 68 17.78 -7.62 -21.82
CA GLN A 68 17.52 -7.99 -23.21
C GLN A 68 16.04 -8.26 -23.49
N GLN A 69 15.32 -8.90 -22.55
CA GLN A 69 13.95 -9.39 -22.78
C GLN A 69 12.87 -8.43 -22.27
N TYR A 70 13.12 -7.71 -21.19
CA TYR A 70 12.11 -6.82 -20.61
C TYR A 70 12.22 -5.40 -21.15
N ARG A 71 11.06 -4.74 -21.16
CA ARG A 71 10.93 -3.40 -21.71
C ARG A 71 11.57 -2.35 -20.79
N PRO A 72 12.00 -1.19 -21.34
CA PRO A 72 12.55 -0.08 -20.55
C PRO A 72 11.71 0.33 -19.34
N ILE A 73 10.37 0.20 -19.42
CA ILE A 73 9.45 0.53 -18.33
C ILE A 73 9.69 -0.34 -17.07
N PHE A 74 10.09 -1.60 -17.22
CA PHE A 74 10.45 -2.46 -16.09
C PHE A 74 11.73 -1.99 -15.40
N HIS A 75 12.74 -1.59 -16.19
CA HIS A 75 14.00 -1.07 -15.66
C HIS A 75 13.79 0.28 -14.96
N ALA A 76 12.93 1.14 -15.51
CA ALA A 76 12.51 2.37 -14.86
C ALA A 76 11.76 2.09 -13.54
N ALA A 77 10.81 1.15 -13.55
CA ALA A 77 10.03 0.77 -12.38
C ALA A 77 10.89 0.20 -11.24
N THR A 78 11.99 -0.48 -11.56
CA THR A 78 12.92 -1.06 -10.57
C THR A 78 14.06 -0.10 -10.20
N ASN A 79 14.09 1.13 -10.71
CA ASN A 79 15.13 2.12 -10.41
C ASN A 79 14.77 2.93 -9.14
N VAL A 80 14.83 2.27 -7.99
CA VAL A 80 14.53 2.88 -6.68
C VAL A 80 15.33 4.19 -6.44
N PRO A 81 16.64 4.29 -6.74
CA PRO A 81 17.38 5.53 -6.54
C PRO A 81 16.81 6.73 -7.32
N ALA A 82 16.24 6.50 -8.51
CA ALA A 82 15.57 7.56 -9.26
C ALA A 82 14.30 8.06 -8.56
N PHE A 83 13.50 7.17 -7.96
CA PHE A 83 12.32 7.57 -7.17
C PHE A 83 12.72 8.35 -5.93
N ILE A 84 13.77 7.90 -5.20
CA ILE A 84 14.31 8.60 -4.03
C ILE A 84 14.72 10.02 -4.40
N ARG A 85 15.54 10.16 -5.46
CA ARG A 85 15.97 11.48 -5.93
C ARG A 85 14.79 12.35 -6.37
N ALA A 86 13.78 11.78 -7.02
CA ALA A 86 12.61 12.52 -7.47
C ALA A 86 11.83 13.11 -6.29
N LEU A 87 11.59 12.33 -5.23
CA LEU A 87 10.91 12.83 -4.03
C LEU A 87 11.78 13.81 -3.23
N ALA A 88 13.10 13.62 -3.21
CA ALA A 88 14.01 14.59 -2.60
C ALA A 88 13.95 15.98 -3.27
N CYS A 89 13.63 16.05 -4.57
CA CYS A 89 13.41 17.32 -5.27
C CYS A 89 12.03 17.98 -4.96
N ILE A 90 11.15 17.31 -4.22
CA ILE A 90 9.78 17.79 -3.93
C ILE A 90 9.57 17.87 -2.40
N PRO A 91 10.30 18.75 -1.69
CA PRO A 91 10.26 18.83 -0.23
C PRO A 91 8.91 19.32 0.32
N ASN A 92 8.16 20.06 -0.48
CA ASN A 92 6.87 20.65 -0.09
C ASN A 92 5.67 19.80 -0.54
N LEU A 93 5.87 18.48 -0.74
CA LEU A 93 4.80 17.59 -1.16
C LEU A 93 3.73 17.50 -0.07
N ARG A 94 2.53 17.98 -0.37
CA ARG A 94 1.38 17.90 0.54
C ARG A 94 0.45 16.76 0.20
N HIS A 95 0.25 16.51 -1.10
CA HIS A 95 -0.71 15.52 -1.56
C HIS A 95 -0.03 14.48 -2.44
N LEU A 96 -0.27 13.20 -2.15
CA LEU A 96 0.13 12.09 -3.01
C LEU A 96 -1.10 11.30 -3.43
N SER A 97 -1.24 11.12 -4.74
CA SER A 97 -2.22 10.23 -5.33
C SER A 97 -1.52 9.07 -6.05
N VAL A 98 -1.93 7.84 -5.76
CA VAL A 98 -1.46 6.62 -6.42
C VAL A 98 -2.66 5.88 -6.98
N SER A 99 -2.66 5.64 -8.29
CA SER A 99 -3.75 4.96 -9.00
C SER A 99 -3.20 3.86 -9.90
N CYS A 100 -3.73 2.64 -9.73
CA CYS A 100 -3.34 1.46 -10.51
C CYS A 100 -4.55 0.81 -11.19
N PRO A 101 -5.15 1.45 -12.21
CA PRO A 101 -6.34 0.95 -12.90
C PRO A 101 -6.02 -0.23 -13.84
N GLY A 102 -7.05 -0.91 -14.34
CA GLY A 102 -6.93 -1.84 -15.46
C GLY A 102 -6.47 -3.26 -15.15
N GLN A 103 -6.34 -3.65 -13.88
CA GLN A 103 -6.05 -5.06 -13.54
C GLN A 103 -7.34 -5.86 -13.44
N GLU A 104 -7.48 -6.85 -14.32
CA GLU A 104 -8.62 -7.78 -14.28
C GLU A 104 -8.41 -8.88 -13.22
N PRO A 105 -9.49 -9.45 -12.63
CA PRO A 105 -9.38 -10.47 -11.59
C PRO A 105 -8.55 -11.70 -11.98
N CYS A 106 -8.61 -12.12 -13.24
CA CYS A 106 -7.83 -13.25 -13.77
C CYS A 106 -6.32 -12.96 -13.85
N GLN A 107 -5.92 -11.69 -13.82
CA GLN A 107 -4.53 -11.26 -13.93
C GLN A 107 -3.85 -11.09 -12.56
N ARG A 108 -4.55 -11.37 -11.45
CA ARG A 108 -4.07 -11.15 -10.08
C ARG A 108 -2.71 -11.80 -9.77
N TYR A 109 -2.39 -12.91 -10.42
CA TYR A 109 -1.14 -13.65 -10.22
C TYR A 109 -0.05 -13.30 -11.24
N ARG A 110 -0.34 -12.46 -12.24
CA ARG A 110 0.66 -12.02 -13.21
C ARG A 110 1.51 -10.90 -12.61
N ARG A 111 2.83 -11.03 -12.75
CA ARG A 111 3.76 -9.95 -12.40
C ARG A 111 3.70 -8.86 -13.45
N SER A 112 3.74 -7.61 -12.99
CA SER A 112 3.75 -6.43 -13.84
C SER A 112 4.87 -5.46 -13.43
N ALA A 113 5.30 -4.60 -14.34
CA ALA A 113 6.19 -3.48 -14.02
C ALA A 113 5.55 -2.53 -12.98
N VAL A 114 4.22 -2.44 -12.92
CA VAL A 114 3.49 -1.65 -11.91
C VAL A 114 3.79 -2.15 -10.50
N ASP A 115 3.88 -3.46 -10.31
CA ASP A 115 4.20 -4.08 -9.03
C ASP A 115 5.57 -3.60 -8.51
N TYR A 116 6.58 -3.62 -9.37
CA TYR A 116 7.93 -3.14 -9.05
C TYR A 116 7.97 -1.63 -8.82
N ALA A 117 7.18 -0.87 -9.57
CA ALA A 117 7.06 0.58 -9.38
C ALA A 117 6.44 0.91 -8.01
N LEU A 118 5.47 0.13 -7.53
CA LEU A 118 4.90 0.27 -6.19
C LEU A 118 5.93 -0.01 -5.09
N ILE A 119 6.78 -1.03 -5.26
CA ILE A 119 7.90 -1.29 -4.34
C ILE A 119 8.85 -0.08 -4.30
N SER A 120 9.25 0.41 -5.48
CA SER A 120 10.17 1.55 -5.59
C SER A 120 9.58 2.83 -5.00
N LEU A 121 8.31 3.10 -5.26
CA LEU A 121 7.60 4.25 -4.72
C LEU A 121 7.50 4.17 -3.19
N ARG A 122 7.13 3.01 -2.64
CA ARG A 122 7.10 2.79 -1.19
C ARG A 122 8.45 3.09 -0.56
N ILE A 123 9.53 2.47 -1.06
CA ILE A 123 10.88 2.70 -0.52
C ILE A 123 11.25 4.18 -0.59
N ALA A 124 10.95 4.84 -1.71
CA ALA A 124 11.26 6.24 -1.89
C ALA A 124 10.50 7.14 -0.91
N ILE A 125 9.22 6.86 -0.65
CA ILE A 125 8.44 7.65 0.31
C ILE A 125 8.93 7.41 1.74
N GLU A 126 9.27 6.18 2.11
CA GLU A 126 9.85 5.89 3.43
C GLU A 126 11.21 6.57 3.62
N SER A 127 12.00 6.68 2.55
CA SER A 127 13.27 7.41 2.58
C SER A 127 13.11 8.93 2.55
N ALA A 128 11.98 9.42 2.05
CA ALA A 128 11.70 10.84 1.93
C ALA A 128 11.03 11.32 3.23
N SER A 129 11.70 12.18 3.99
CA SER A 129 11.11 12.82 5.16
C SER A 129 10.08 13.88 4.74
N LEU A 130 8.88 13.45 4.37
CA LEU A 130 7.78 14.31 3.92
C LEU A 130 7.12 15.02 5.11
N THR A 131 7.66 16.16 5.54
CA THR A 131 7.21 16.86 6.75
C THR A 131 5.89 17.63 6.59
N GLN A 132 5.45 17.92 5.35
CA GLN A 132 4.24 18.69 5.05
C GLN A 132 3.11 17.84 4.47
N PHE A 133 3.15 16.51 4.66
CA PHE A 133 2.24 15.60 4.00
C PHE A 133 0.83 15.62 4.62
N GLU A 134 -0.15 16.14 3.90
CA GLU A 134 -1.52 16.35 4.39
C GLU A 134 -2.53 15.37 3.79
N LYS A 135 -2.34 14.89 2.54
CA LYS A 135 -3.39 14.15 1.81
C LYS A 135 -2.84 12.92 1.09
N LEU A 136 -3.47 11.78 1.35
CA LEU A 136 -3.17 10.51 0.70
C LEU A 136 -4.39 10.02 -0.06
N SER A 137 -4.22 9.70 -1.35
CA SER A 137 -5.25 9.09 -2.18
C SER A 137 -4.71 7.80 -2.81
N LEU A 138 -5.24 6.65 -2.42
CA LEU A 138 -4.84 5.34 -2.93
C LEU A 138 -6.00 4.69 -3.68
N ALA A 139 -5.79 4.38 -4.95
CA ALA A 139 -6.70 3.62 -5.80
C ALA A 139 -5.96 2.37 -6.32
N VAL A 140 -6.03 1.27 -5.56
CA VAL A 140 -5.15 0.10 -5.77
C VAL A 140 -5.94 -1.21 -5.80
N HIS A 141 -5.44 -2.17 -6.58
CA HIS A 141 -5.97 -3.53 -6.64
C HIS A 141 -5.41 -4.39 -5.49
N ALA A 142 -6.05 -5.51 -5.16
CA ALA A 142 -5.68 -6.33 -3.99
C ALA A 142 -4.24 -6.89 -4.01
N ALA A 143 -3.67 -7.17 -5.19
CA ALA A 143 -2.28 -7.63 -5.30
C ALA A 143 -1.24 -6.53 -4.98
N ALA A 144 -1.60 -5.25 -5.18
CA ALA A 144 -0.73 -4.11 -4.92
C ALA A 144 -0.22 -4.06 -3.47
N LEU A 145 -1.03 -4.56 -2.53
CA LEU A 145 -0.75 -4.51 -1.10
C LEU A 145 0.51 -5.28 -0.71
N LEU A 146 0.84 -6.34 -1.47
CA LEU A 146 2.06 -7.12 -1.29
C LEU A 146 3.32 -6.26 -1.48
N TYR A 147 3.21 -5.18 -2.25
CA TYR A 147 4.35 -4.36 -2.69
C TYR A 147 4.47 -3.07 -1.89
N LEU A 148 3.41 -2.66 -1.20
CA LEU A 148 3.40 -1.44 -0.39
C LEU A 148 4.05 -1.60 0.99
N ASN A 149 4.66 -2.75 1.31
CA ASN A 149 5.17 -3.02 2.65
C ASN A 149 6.60 -3.53 2.78
N PRO A 150 7.26 -3.28 3.94
CA PRO A 150 8.61 -3.76 4.24
C PRO A 150 8.70 -5.25 4.50
N THR A 151 7.69 -5.80 5.17
CA THR A 151 7.72 -7.17 5.67
C THR A 151 6.70 -8.01 4.91
N PRO A 152 7.07 -9.22 4.46
CA PRO A 152 6.12 -10.16 3.90
C PRO A 152 5.29 -10.74 5.06
N SER A 153 4.26 -10.00 5.50
CA SER A 153 3.25 -10.56 6.40
C SER A 153 2.14 -11.21 5.56
N PHE A 154 1.65 -12.36 6.01
CA PHE A 154 0.53 -13.05 5.35
C PHE A 154 -0.81 -12.29 5.45
N ASP A 155 -0.85 -11.17 6.19
CA ASP A 155 -2.03 -10.35 6.37
C ASP A 155 -1.90 -9.06 5.56
N HIS A 156 -2.31 -9.11 4.29
CA HIS A 156 -2.14 -8.02 3.32
C HIS A 156 -2.81 -6.70 3.73
N LEU A 157 -3.78 -6.77 4.64
CA LEU A 157 -4.41 -5.59 5.18
C LEU A 157 -3.52 -4.95 6.25
N LYS A 158 -2.89 -5.75 7.13
CA LYS A 158 -1.97 -5.21 8.16
C LYS A 158 -0.84 -4.45 7.49
N LEU A 159 -0.40 -4.98 6.35
CA LEU A 159 0.51 -4.31 5.44
C LEU A 159 -0.01 -2.91 5.08
N LEU A 160 -1.18 -2.80 4.44
CA LEU A 160 -1.74 -1.51 4.05
C LEU A 160 -1.90 -0.54 5.23
N THR A 161 -2.39 -1.02 6.36
CA THR A 161 -2.55 -0.24 7.60
C THR A 161 -1.22 0.31 8.10
N ASN A 162 -0.13 -0.47 8.07
CA ASN A 162 1.20 -0.01 8.46
C ASN A 162 1.72 1.07 7.51
N TYR A 163 1.51 0.90 6.21
CA TYR A 163 1.90 1.92 5.22
C TYR A 163 1.16 3.25 5.45
N ILE A 164 -0.16 3.20 5.70
CA ILE A 164 -0.94 4.40 6.01
C ILE A 164 -0.51 4.99 7.36
N ARG A 165 -0.13 4.15 8.34
CA ARG A 165 0.35 4.58 9.66
C ARG A 165 1.59 5.48 9.58
N THR A 166 2.46 5.30 8.57
CA THR A 166 3.62 6.17 8.34
C THR A 166 3.24 7.65 8.24
N PHE A 167 2.00 7.95 7.81
CA PHE A 167 1.50 9.32 7.65
C PHE A 167 0.54 9.76 8.76
N SER A 168 0.36 8.95 9.82
CA SER A 168 -0.77 9.15 10.74
C SER A 168 -0.77 10.50 11.45
N ALA A 169 0.42 11.06 11.73
CA ALA A 169 0.57 12.31 12.46
C ALA A 169 0.10 13.56 11.70
N SER A 170 0.25 13.60 10.37
CA SER A 170 0.02 14.80 9.56
C SER A 170 -1.17 14.70 8.61
N LEU A 171 -1.78 13.52 8.48
CA LEU A 171 -2.82 13.25 7.48
C LEU A 171 -4.16 13.93 7.82
N GLU A 172 -4.58 14.88 6.97
CA GLU A 172 -5.87 15.57 7.06
C GLU A 172 -6.95 14.95 6.17
N LYS A 173 -6.55 14.37 5.03
CA LYS A 173 -7.47 13.71 4.09
C LYS A 173 -6.93 12.35 3.68
N LEU A 174 -7.73 11.32 3.91
CA LEU A 174 -7.49 9.98 3.40
C LEU A 174 -8.58 9.61 2.40
N ALA A 175 -8.18 9.28 1.18
CA ALA A 175 -9.06 8.67 0.20
C ALA A 175 -8.52 7.30 -0.18
N PHE A 176 -9.35 6.28 -0.03
CA PHE A 176 -8.98 4.91 -0.35
C PHE A 176 -10.05 4.28 -1.25
N HIS A 177 -9.60 3.60 -2.30
CA HIS A 177 -10.45 2.94 -3.29
C HIS A 177 -9.85 1.60 -3.70
N TRP A 178 -10.62 0.53 -3.56
CA TRP A 178 -10.25 -0.77 -4.13
C TRP A 178 -10.53 -0.77 -5.63
N GLN A 179 -9.52 -1.04 -6.44
CA GLN A 179 -9.70 -1.25 -7.87
C GLN A 179 -10.09 -2.70 -8.18
N GLY A 180 -11.14 -2.87 -8.98
CA GLY A 180 -11.66 -4.18 -9.38
C GLY A 180 -12.61 -4.74 -8.31
N GLN A 181 -12.27 -5.90 -7.75
CA GLN A 181 -13.09 -6.52 -6.71
C GLN A 181 -13.09 -5.69 -5.43
N ARG A 182 -14.24 -5.68 -4.74
CA ARG A 182 -14.35 -5.08 -3.41
C ARG A 182 -13.33 -5.71 -2.48
N GLY A 183 -12.80 -4.91 -1.56
CA GLY A 183 -11.86 -5.37 -0.54
C GLY A 183 -12.25 -4.89 0.85
N PRO A 184 -11.69 -5.48 1.90
CA PRO A 184 -11.98 -5.05 3.27
C PRO A 184 -11.45 -3.64 3.57
N CYS A 185 -12.10 -2.93 4.50
CA CYS A 185 -11.67 -1.60 4.91
C CYS A 185 -10.28 -1.63 5.58
N PRO A 186 -9.32 -0.77 5.17
CA PRO A 186 -7.95 -0.81 5.70
C PRO A 186 -7.78 -0.20 7.10
N LEU A 187 -8.78 0.52 7.60
CA LEU A 187 -8.70 1.24 8.88
C LEU A 187 -9.23 0.43 10.07
N THR A 188 -9.79 -0.76 9.83
CA THR A 188 -10.55 -1.52 10.84
C THR A 188 -9.77 -2.68 11.43
N LEU A 189 -8.51 -2.87 11.03
CA LEU A 189 -7.65 -3.97 11.48
C LEU A 189 -7.09 -3.84 12.90
N ASN A 190 -7.37 -2.74 13.57
CA ASN A 190 -6.79 -2.48 14.87
C ASN A 190 -7.62 -3.07 16.02
N ASP A 191 -8.61 -3.90 15.70
CA ASP A 191 -9.26 -4.70 16.72
C ASP A 191 -8.50 -6.01 16.90
N SER A 192 -7.96 -6.16 18.09
CA SER A 192 -7.40 -7.39 18.68
C SER A 192 -8.40 -8.57 18.75
N SER A 193 -9.54 -8.48 18.04
CA SER A 193 -10.63 -9.45 18.04
C SER A 193 -10.62 -10.40 16.83
N ARG A 194 -9.48 -10.58 16.16
CA ARG A 194 -9.33 -11.71 15.25
C ARG A 194 -8.73 -12.89 16.02
N PRO A 195 -9.36 -14.08 16.01
CA PRO A 195 -8.69 -15.26 16.53
C PRO A 195 -7.38 -15.40 15.75
N SER A 196 -6.27 -15.48 16.47
CA SER A 196 -4.99 -15.95 15.93
C SER A 196 -5.29 -17.07 14.97
N PHE A 197 -4.99 -16.88 13.67
CA PHE A 197 -5.03 -18.01 12.76
C PHE A 197 -4.22 -19.13 13.41
N PRO A 198 -4.77 -20.34 13.55
CA PRO A 198 -3.93 -21.44 14.00
C PRO A 198 -2.77 -21.48 13.01
N SER A 199 -1.55 -21.43 13.54
CA SER A 199 -0.32 -21.68 12.80
C SER A 199 -0.31 -23.16 12.37
N SER A 200 -1.28 -23.52 11.54
CA SER A 200 -1.41 -24.83 10.90
C SER A 200 -1.03 -24.66 9.44
N ALA A 201 0.12 -24.03 9.19
CA ALA A 201 0.88 -24.40 8.01
C ALA A 201 1.39 -25.81 8.30
N THR A 202 0.61 -26.82 7.91
CA THR A 202 1.05 -28.21 7.91
C THR A 202 2.35 -28.23 7.10
N LYS A 203 3.49 -28.39 7.79
CA LYS A 203 4.80 -28.43 7.16
C LYS A 203 4.75 -29.47 6.04
N LEU A 204 5.06 -29.05 4.82
CA LEU A 204 5.13 -29.94 3.65
C LEU A 204 6.29 -30.94 3.72
N PHE A 205 7.17 -30.82 4.73
CA PHE A 205 8.28 -31.72 4.96
C PHE A 205 8.38 -32.08 6.45
N ALA A 206 8.56 -33.37 6.72
CA ALA A 206 8.79 -33.92 8.05
C ALA A 206 10.23 -33.62 8.50
N GLU A 207 10.49 -32.35 8.84
CA GLU A 207 11.80 -31.93 9.34
C GLU A 207 11.86 -32.08 10.87
N ILE A 208 12.70 -32.99 11.34
CA ILE A 208 13.00 -33.21 12.77
C ILE A 208 14.00 -32.14 13.20
N THR A 209 13.52 -30.94 13.48
CA THR A 209 14.30 -29.95 14.23
C THR A 209 13.71 -29.85 15.64
N SER A 210 14.54 -29.85 16.68
CA SER A 210 14.09 -29.59 18.05
C SER A 210 13.16 -28.38 18.10
N PRO A 211 12.11 -28.38 18.95
CA PRO A 211 11.21 -27.24 19.07
C PRO A 211 12.03 -26.04 19.53
N MET A 212 12.23 -25.08 18.63
CA MET A 212 12.75 -23.78 19.02
C MET A 212 11.80 -23.17 20.06
N PRO A 213 12.32 -22.50 21.10
CA PRO A 213 11.48 -21.74 22.02
C PRO A 213 10.59 -20.79 21.23
N PRO A 214 9.30 -20.65 21.56
CA PRO A 214 8.45 -19.66 20.91
C PRO A 214 9.11 -18.30 21.10
N LEU A 215 9.35 -17.59 19.99
CA LEU A 215 9.77 -16.20 20.05
C LEU A 215 8.73 -15.45 20.89
N PRO A 216 9.14 -14.53 21.78
CA PRO A 216 8.20 -13.72 22.55
C PRO A 216 7.21 -13.04 21.59
N GLU A 217 5.92 -13.06 21.95
CA GLU A 217 4.87 -12.42 21.17
C GLU A 217 5.25 -10.97 20.91
N THR A 218 5.40 -10.62 19.64
CA THR A 218 5.70 -9.24 19.25
C THR A 218 4.55 -8.38 19.76
N PRO A 219 4.81 -7.33 20.57
CA PRO A 219 3.75 -6.52 21.14
C PRO A 219 2.84 -5.99 20.02
N PRO A 220 1.51 -6.01 20.21
CA PRO A 220 0.59 -5.55 19.18
C PRO A 220 0.92 -4.10 18.82
N PRO A 221 0.98 -3.76 17.51
CA PRO A 221 1.32 -2.41 17.11
C PRO A 221 0.31 -1.42 17.72
N PRO A 222 0.75 -0.20 18.07
CA PRO A 222 -0.11 0.79 18.70
C PRO A 222 -1.34 1.08 17.83
N PRO A 223 -2.46 1.45 18.46
CA PRO A 223 -3.67 1.70 17.73
C PRO A 223 -3.50 2.77 16.66
N LEU A 224 -3.94 2.45 15.45
CA LEU A 224 -3.96 3.40 14.35
C LEU A 224 -4.86 4.57 14.73
N HIS A 225 -4.25 5.73 14.99
CA HIS A 225 -4.94 6.96 15.34
C HIS A 225 -4.47 8.09 14.43
N PHE A 226 -5.43 8.80 13.85
CA PHE A 226 -5.18 9.98 13.01
C PHE A 226 -5.69 11.25 13.71
N PRO A 227 -4.83 11.96 14.48
CA PRO A 227 -5.26 13.12 15.26
C PRO A 227 -5.82 14.25 14.39
N ASN A 228 -5.30 14.41 13.17
CA ASN A 228 -5.63 15.54 12.29
C ASN A 228 -6.58 15.19 11.14
N LEU A 229 -7.12 13.96 11.09
CA LEU A 229 -7.94 13.50 9.97
C LEU A 229 -9.30 14.19 9.96
N ARG A 230 -9.54 15.02 8.93
CA ARG A 230 -10.79 15.79 8.78
C ARG A 230 -11.71 15.21 7.72
N ARG A 231 -11.16 14.47 6.76
CA ARG A 231 -11.92 13.91 5.65
C ARG A 231 -11.51 12.48 5.36
N LEU A 232 -12.48 11.58 5.37
CA LEU A 232 -12.31 10.18 5.02
C LEU A 232 -13.20 9.80 3.84
N PHE A 233 -12.59 9.30 2.77
CA PHE A 233 -13.29 8.75 1.61
C PHE A 233 -12.91 7.27 1.49
N MET A 234 -13.91 6.39 1.51
CA MET A 234 -13.72 4.96 1.36
C MET A 234 -14.60 4.46 0.23
N ARG A 235 -14.00 3.78 -0.75
CA ARG A 235 -14.70 3.32 -1.95
C ARG A 235 -14.51 1.84 -2.23
N ASN A 236 -15.58 1.19 -2.70
CA ASN A 236 -15.57 -0.20 -3.16
C ASN A 236 -15.09 -1.18 -2.07
N ALA A 237 -15.62 -1.07 -0.85
CA ALA A 237 -15.10 -1.82 0.30
C ALA A 237 -16.16 -2.69 1.02
N TRP A 238 -15.69 -3.65 1.81
CA TRP A 238 -16.46 -4.40 2.80
C TRP A 238 -16.05 -3.99 4.22
N VAL A 239 -17.02 -3.82 5.10
CA VAL A 239 -16.75 -3.42 6.50
C VAL A 239 -17.88 -3.88 7.43
N ALA A 240 -17.61 -4.21 8.69
CA ALA A 240 -18.67 -4.49 9.67
C ALA A 240 -19.21 -3.19 10.30
N SER A 241 -20.48 -3.16 10.71
CA SER A 241 -21.07 -1.97 11.37
C SER A 241 -20.28 -1.55 12.63
N GLU A 242 -19.92 -2.53 13.48
CA GLU A 242 -19.13 -2.32 14.70
C GLU A 242 -17.78 -1.66 14.40
N GLN A 243 -17.15 -2.05 13.30
CA GLN A 243 -15.85 -1.51 12.89
C GLN A 243 -15.97 -0.07 12.42
N VAL A 244 -17.04 0.28 11.71
CA VAL A 244 -17.33 1.68 11.34
C VAL A 244 -17.62 2.50 12.58
N SER A 245 -18.44 1.99 13.51
CA SER A 245 -18.77 2.67 14.78
C SER A 245 -17.52 2.91 15.64
N SER A 246 -16.63 1.93 15.74
CA SER A 246 -15.33 2.04 16.41
C SER A 246 -14.41 3.07 15.73
N LEU A 247 -14.35 3.06 14.39
CA LEU A 247 -13.57 4.03 13.62
C LEU A 247 -14.05 5.46 13.84
N VAL A 248 -15.37 5.66 13.75
CA VAL A 248 -16.05 6.93 14.00
C VAL A 248 -15.79 7.39 15.43
N SER A 249 -15.99 6.53 16.43
CA SER A 249 -15.82 6.91 17.84
C SER A 249 -14.38 7.33 18.14
N LYS A 250 -13.39 6.65 17.54
CA LYS A 250 -11.96 6.93 17.73
C LYS A 250 -11.48 8.22 17.05
N HIS A 251 -12.11 8.62 15.95
CA HIS A 251 -11.67 9.77 15.13
C HIS A 251 -12.71 10.90 15.03
N GLY A 252 -13.85 10.73 15.70
CA GLY A 252 -15.03 11.57 15.53
C GLY A 252 -14.87 13.00 16.04
N SER A 253 -13.84 13.31 16.82
CA SER A 253 -13.53 14.68 17.22
C SER A 253 -12.87 15.52 16.11
N SER A 254 -12.19 14.89 15.15
CA SER A 254 -11.48 15.60 14.06
C SER A 254 -12.18 15.50 12.69
N LEU A 255 -12.94 14.42 12.48
CA LEU A 255 -13.44 13.88 11.20
C LEU A 255 -14.52 14.60 10.37
N ARG A 256 -14.55 15.92 10.21
CA ARG A 256 -15.67 16.68 9.57
C ARG A 256 -16.48 16.07 8.40
N THR A 257 -15.90 15.27 7.50
CA THR A 257 -16.68 14.57 6.46
C THR A 257 -16.23 13.12 6.24
N ILE A 258 -17.23 12.24 6.09
CA ILE A 258 -17.05 10.81 5.84
C ILE A 258 -17.91 10.42 4.65
N ASP A 259 -17.31 9.75 3.67
CA ASP A 259 -17.96 9.32 2.44
C ASP A 259 -17.66 7.84 2.17
N PHE A 260 -18.71 7.02 2.20
CA PHE A 260 -18.68 5.58 1.92
C PHE A 260 -19.39 5.31 0.60
N ASP A 261 -18.62 5.22 -0.48
CA ASP A 261 -19.17 5.01 -1.83
C ASP A 261 -19.00 3.55 -2.25
N ASN A 262 -20.10 2.87 -2.58
CA ASN A 262 -20.10 1.46 -2.99
C ASN A 262 -19.49 0.55 -1.90
N VAL A 263 -19.85 0.83 -0.64
CA VAL A 263 -19.39 0.08 0.54
C VAL A 263 -20.51 -0.80 1.06
N THR A 264 -20.19 -2.07 1.33
CA THR A 264 -21.17 -3.04 1.82
C THR A 264 -20.85 -3.46 3.25
N LEU A 265 -21.89 -3.41 4.09
CA LEU A 265 -21.79 -3.90 5.46
C LEU A 265 -21.79 -5.43 5.48
N THR A 266 -20.80 -6.03 6.14
CA THR A 266 -20.75 -7.50 6.33
C THR A 266 -21.68 -7.95 7.46
N SER A 267 -22.02 -7.05 8.37
CA SER A 267 -22.91 -7.27 9.51
C SER A 267 -23.49 -5.93 10.01
N GLY A 268 -24.69 -5.99 10.60
CA GLY A 268 -25.38 -4.85 11.22
C GLY A 268 -26.00 -3.86 10.22
N SER A 269 -26.45 -2.72 10.75
CA SER A 269 -27.09 -1.64 9.97
C SER A 269 -26.22 -0.38 9.90
N TRP A 270 -26.48 0.48 8.90
CA TRP A 270 -25.81 1.79 8.80
C TRP A 270 -26.20 2.74 9.94
N ASP A 271 -27.41 2.59 10.49
CA ASP A 271 -27.88 3.39 11.64
C ASP A 271 -27.02 3.10 12.89
N GLU A 272 -26.72 1.84 13.17
CA GLU A 272 -25.81 1.44 14.25
C GLU A 272 -24.36 1.88 13.97
N ALA A 273 -23.91 1.73 12.71
CA ALA A 273 -22.56 2.08 12.29
C ALA A 273 -22.25 3.58 12.46
N LEU A 274 -23.25 4.43 12.19
CA LEU A 274 -23.11 5.89 12.22
C LEU A 274 -23.75 6.52 13.47
N ALA A 275 -24.33 5.73 14.39
CA ALA A 275 -24.88 6.22 15.65
C ALA A 275 -23.93 7.17 16.41
N PRO A 276 -22.62 6.88 16.54
CA PRO A 276 -21.70 7.79 17.23
C PRO A 276 -21.51 9.14 16.50
N LEU A 277 -21.72 9.19 15.18
CA LEU A 277 -21.70 10.47 14.45
C LEU A 277 -22.92 11.32 14.76
N ASN A 278 -24.10 10.71 14.93
CA ASN A 278 -25.31 11.48 15.26
C ASN A 278 -25.11 12.22 16.57
N ASP A 279 -24.59 11.56 17.60
CA ASP A 279 -24.29 12.17 18.91
C ASP A 279 -23.23 13.29 18.86
N LEU A 280 -22.31 13.23 17.90
CA LEU A 280 -21.28 14.26 17.66
C LEU A 280 -21.79 15.43 16.80
N ALA A 281 -22.63 15.14 15.81
CA ALA A 281 -23.24 16.15 14.94
C ALA A 281 -24.18 17.08 15.71
N THR A 282 -24.91 16.56 16.70
CA THR A 282 -25.72 17.38 17.63
C THR A 282 -24.87 18.30 18.50
N LYS A 283 -23.57 18.02 18.69
CA LYS A 283 -22.67 18.81 19.55
C LYS A 283 -21.83 19.84 18.78
N GLU A 284 -21.38 19.55 17.55
CA GLU A 284 -20.42 20.40 16.83
C GLU A 284 -20.88 21.00 15.48
N GLY A 285 -22.11 20.69 15.02
CA GLY A 285 -22.83 21.50 14.03
C GLY A 285 -22.32 21.55 12.57
N ILE A 286 -21.19 20.92 12.19
CA ILE A 286 -20.71 20.93 10.80
C ILE A 286 -20.17 19.54 10.39
N TRP A 287 -21.07 18.65 10.00
CA TRP A 287 -20.74 17.29 9.57
C TRP A 287 -21.55 16.83 8.36
N GLY A 288 -20.91 16.06 7.47
CA GLY A 288 -21.55 15.44 6.31
C GLY A 288 -21.15 13.98 6.16
N ALA A 289 -22.13 13.08 6.26
CA ALA A 289 -21.99 11.66 6.01
C ALA A 289 -22.75 11.29 4.72
N ARG A 290 -22.09 10.58 3.80
CA ARG A 290 -22.72 10.02 2.60
C ARG A 290 -22.44 8.53 2.52
N HIS A 291 -23.46 7.76 2.19
CA HIS A 291 -23.34 6.35 1.85
C HIS A 291 -24.21 6.03 0.64
N SER A 292 -23.71 5.20 -0.28
CA SER A 292 -24.42 4.73 -1.49
C SER A 292 -24.06 3.29 -1.84
#